data_AF-A0AAV2IMJ8-F1
#
_entry.id   AF-A0AAV2IMJ8-F1
#
_cell.length_a   1.000
_cell.length_b   1.000
_cell.length_c   1.000
_cell.angle_alpha   90.00
_cell.angle_beta   90.00
_cell.angle_gamma   90.00
#
_symmetry.space_group_name_H-M   'P 1'
#
loop_
_entity.id
_entity.type
_entity.pdbx_description
1 polymer ?
#
loop_
_entity_poly.entity_id
_entity_poly.type
_entity_poly.pdbx_seq_one_letter_code
_entity_poly.pdbx_strand_id
1 'polypeptide(L)'
;MFLIKINVYVVGEIILLSKNKKQVEDERDAIAKALYERMSGWLVRKVNDSLKSVKNRNLPSIGILDICGFENLEINSFEQLCINLVNEHLQ
;
A
#
# COMPACT_ATOMS: atom_id res chain seq x y z
N MET A 1 18.69 7.28 -14.10
CA MET A 1 19.89 6.45 -13.90
C MET A 1 19.66 5.30 -12.90
N PHE A 2 19.01 5.52 -11.75
CA PHE A 2 18.78 4.51 -10.70
C PHE A 2 17.83 3.34 -11.05
N LEU A 3 16.88 3.51 -11.96
CA LEU A 3 15.99 2.41 -12.36
C LEU A 3 16.62 1.46 -13.37
N ILE A 4 17.60 1.93 -14.15
CA ILE A 4 18.16 1.17 -15.27
C ILE A 4 19.26 0.21 -14.81
N LYS A 5 19.99 0.58 -13.75
CA LYS A 5 21.11 -0.20 -13.22
C LYS A 5 20.95 -0.43 -11.72
N ILE A 6 21.33 -1.62 -11.27
CA ILE A 6 21.33 -2.00 -9.85
C ILE A 6 22.69 -2.55 -9.44
N ASN A 7 23.12 -2.18 -8.24
CA ASN A 7 24.26 -2.78 -7.59
C ASN A 7 23.80 -4.03 -6.85
N VAL A 8 24.32 -5.19 -7.24
CA VAL A 8 24.09 -6.46 -6.55
C VAL A 8 25.37 -6.84 -5.81
N TYR A 9 25.25 -7.11 -4.52
CA TYR A 9 26.35 -7.57 -3.69
C TYR A 9 26.42 -9.09 -3.78
N VAL A 10 27.52 -9.62 -4.32
CA VAL A 10 27.75 -11.06 -4.45
C VAL A 10 29.14 -11.37 -3.91
N VAL A 11 29.22 -12.16 -2.84
CA VAL A 11 30.48 -12.70 -2.28
C VAL A 11 31.59 -11.63 -2.15
N GLY A 12 31.26 -10.48 -1.53
CA GLY A 12 32.22 -9.39 -1.29
C GLY A 12 32.47 -8.46 -2.48
N GLU A 13 31.91 -8.74 -3.66
CA GLU A 13 31.98 -7.88 -4.83
C GLU A 13 30.66 -7.14 -5.11
N ILE A 14 30.77 -5.94 -5.69
CA ILE A 14 29.62 -5.17 -6.17
C ILE A 14 29.57 -5.30 -7.68
N ILE A 15 28.52 -5.93 -8.19
CA ILE A 15 28.29 -6.10 -9.62
C ILE A 15 27.20 -5.13 -10.07
N LEU A 16 27.50 -4.33 -11.10
CA LEU A 16 26.54 -3.41 -11.71
C LEU A 16 25.79 -4.13 -12.83
N LEU A 17 24.51 -4.44 -12.60
CA LEU A 17 23.64 -5.11 -13.57
C LEU A 17 22.68 -4.12 -14.23
N SER A 18 22.44 -4.27 -15.53
CA SER A 18 21.41 -3.54 -16.27
C SER A 18 20.09 -4.29 -16.24
N LYS A 19 18.98 -3.57 -16.04
CA LYS A 19 17.63 -4.14 -16.03
C LYS A 19 17.00 -4.10 -17.42
N ASN A 20 16.18 -5.10 -17.72
CA ASN A 20 15.36 -5.10 -18.94
C ASN A 20 14.17 -4.16 -18.80
N LYS A 21 13.49 -3.87 -19.93
CA LYS A 21 12.36 -2.93 -19.96
C LYS A 21 11.27 -3.27 -18.94
N LYS A 22 10.86 -4.54 -18.85
CA LYS A 22 9.81 -4.97 -17.94
C LYS A 22 10.19 -4.74 -16.47
N GLN A 23 11.42 -5.09 -16.08
CA GLN A 23 11.92 -4.83 -14.73
C GLN A 23 11.91 -3.34 -14.37
N VAL A 24 12.28 -2.48 -15.32
CA VAL A 24 12.26 -1.02 -15.13
C VAL A 24 10.82 -0.51 -14.97
N GLU A 25 9.87 -1.04 -15.76
CA GLU A 25 8.45 -0.69 -15.68
C GLU A 25 7.83 -1.15 -14.34
N ASP A 26 8.08 -2.39 -13.95
CA ASP A 26 7.60 -2.97 -12.69
C ASP A 26 8.13 -2.17 -11.49
N GLU A 27 9.41 -1.76 -11.50
CA GLU A 27 10.00 -0.94 -10.43
C GLU A 27 9.45 0.49 -10.40
N ARG A 28 9.24 1.11 -11.56
CA ARG A 28 8.59 2.42 -11.64
C ARG A 28 7.20 2.34 -11.00
N ASP A 29 6.42 1.32 -11.35
CA ASP A 29 5.06 1.16 -10.87
C ASP A 29 5.03 0.82 -9.37
N ALA A 30 5.98 0.01 -8.90
CA ALA A 30 6.15 -0.27 -7.47
C ALA A 30 6.48 1.00 -6.67
N ILE A 31 7.38 1.85 -7.18
CA ILE A 31 7.70 3.14 -6.54
C ILE A 31 6.48 4.06 -6.53
N ALA A 32 5.73 4.13 -7.63
CA ALA A 32 4.51 4.94 -7.70
C ALA A 32 3.46 4.48 -6.66
N LYS A 33 3.22 3.17 -6.56
CA LYS A 33 2.33 2.58 -5.55
C LYS A 33 2.80 2.89 -4.13
N ALA A 34 4.09 2.70 -3.84
CA ALA A 34 4.66 2.98 -2.52
C ALA A 34 4.60 4.47 -2.13
N LEU A 35 4.79 5.38 -3.09
CA LEU A 35 4.65 6.82 -2.85
C LEU A 35 3.19 7.18 -2.52
N TYR A 36 2.24 6.65 -3.29
CA TYR A 36 0.82 6.87 -3.04
C TYR A 36 0.38 6.34 -1.66
N GLU A 37 0.80 5.13 -1.31
CA GLU A 37 0.53 4.52 0.00
C GLU A 37 1.10 5.36 1.16
N ARG A 38 2.33 5.86 1.02
CA ARG A 38 2.94 6.71 2.05
C ARG A 38 2.24 8.05 2.18
N MET A 39 1.79 8.62 1.07
CA MET A 39 1.03 9.87 1.04
C MET A 39 -0.33 9.70 1.71
N SER A 40 -1.08 8.64 1.38
CA SER A 40 -2.38 8.36 1.99
C SER A 40 -2.23 8.13 3.49
N GLY A 41 -1.25 7.33 3.92
CA GLY A 41 -0.94 7.13 5.33
C GLY A 41 -0.52 8.42 6.05
N TRP A 42 0.20 9.33 5.39
CA TRP A 42 0.50 10.65 5.94
C TRP A 42 -0.74 11.51 6.10
N LEU A 43 -1.64 11.51 5.11
CA LEU A 43 -2.90 12.26 5.16
C LEU A 43 -3.78 11.79 6.33
N VAL A 44 -3.97 10.47 6.47
CA VAL A 44 -4.73 9.87 7.60
C VAL A 44 -4.14 10.30 8.94
N ARG A 45 -2.81 10.24 9.09
CA ARG A 45 -2.12 10.72 10.31
C ARG A 45 -2.37 12.20 10.56
N LYS A 46 -2.30 13.05 9.55
CA LYS A 46 -2.54 14.50 9.69
C LYS A 46 -3.97 14.82 10.09
N VAL A 47 -4.95 14.14 9.51
CA VAL A 47 -6.36 14.28 9.91
C VAL A 47 -6.55 13.84 11.36
N ASN A 48 -6.00 12.69 11.74
CA ASN A 48 -6.07 12.19 13.11
C ASN A 48 -5.41 13.14 14.11
N ASP A 49 -4.24 13.71 13.78
CA ASP A 49 -3.55 14.69 14.62
C ASP A 49 -4.38 15.96 14.82
N SER A 50 -5.07 16.45 13.78
CA SER A 50 -5.97 17.60 13.88
C SER A 50 -7.23 17.31 14.70
N LEU A 51 -7.69 16.05 14.73
CA LEU A 51 -8.86 15.60 15.49
C LEU A 51 -8.52 15.14 16.92
N LYS A 52 -7.24 15.13 17.31
CA LYS A 52 -6.80 14.80 18.67
C LYS A 52 -7.36 15.81 19.67
N SER A 53 -8.53 15.50 20.21
CA SER A 53 -9.04 16.09 21.43
C SER A 53 -8.27 15.52 22.64
N VAL A 54 -8.09 16.33 23.69
CA VAL A 54 -7.53 15.90 24.99
C VAL A 54 -8.54 14.95 25.66
N LYS A 55 -8.69 13.74 25.13
CA LYS A 55 -9.64 12.74 25.65
C LYS A 55 -8.93 11.85 26.66
N ASN A 56 -9.43 11.87 27.89
CA ASN A 56 -9.20 10.81 28.87
C ASN A 56 -9.54 9.46 28.22
N ARG A 57 -8.65 8.46 28.38
CA ARG A 57 -8.74 7.14 27.74
C ARG A 57 -9.99 6.31 28.12
N ASN A 58 -10.85 6.84 28.99
CA ASN A 58 -11.99 6.13 29.60
C ASN A 58 -13.36 6.64 29.10
N LEU A 59 -13.41 7.45 28.03
CA LEU A 59 -14.69 7.87 27.45
C LEU A 59 -15.24 6.75 26.55
N PRO A 60 -16.56 6.47 26.59
CA PRO A 60 -17.18 5.57 25.63
C PRO A 60 -16.99 6.08 24.20
N SER A 61 -16.78 5.15 23.26
CA SER A 61 -16.57 5.45 21.83
C SER A 61 -17.56 4.70 20.96
N ILE A 62 -18.02 5.35 19.89
CA ILE A 62 -18.82 4.72 18.82
C ILE A 62 -17.94 4.69 17.57
N GLY A 63 -17.75 3.49 17.01
CA GLY A 63 -17.05 3.29 15.73
C GLY A 63 -18.05 3.15 14.59
N ILE A 64 -17.72 3.73 13.44
CA ILE A 64 -18.44 3.55 12.18
C ILE A 64 -17.49 2.82 11.24
N LEU A 65 -17.95 1.72 10.64
CA LEU A 65 -17.20 0.95 9.67
C LEU A 65 -17.81 1.17 8.28
N ASP A 66 -17.00 1.66 7.36
CA ASP A 66 -17.33 1.82 5.94
C ASP A 66 -16.28 1.05 5.13
N ILE A 67 -16.71 0.03 4.40
CA ILE A 67 -15.84 -0.87 3.63
C ILE A 67 -16.41 -1.06 2.22
N CYS A 68 -15.54 -1.43 1.27
CA CYS A 68 -15.95 -1.78 -0.08
C CYS A 68 -16.88 -3.01 -0.05
N GLY A 69 -17.99 -2.95 -0.79
CA GLY A 69 -18.91 -4.08 -0.96
C GLY A 69 -18.31 -5.17 -1.86
N PHE A 70 -18.99 -6.31 -1.92
CA PHE A 70 -18.58 -7.44 -2.76
C PHE A 70 -18.49 -7.03 -4.24
N GLU A 71 -17.41 -7.43 -4.90
CA GLU A 71 -17.12 -7.14 -6.30
C GLU A 71 -17.13 -8.41 -7.16
N ASN A 72 -17.73 -8.33 -8.35
CA ASN A 72 -17.64 -9.37 -9.37
C ASN A 72 -17.45 -8.74 -10.75
N LEU A 73 -16.19 -8.63 -11.17
CA LEU A 73 -15.79 -8.03 -12.44
C LEU A 73 -15.52 -9.13 -13.49
N GLU A 74 -15.39 -8.74 -14.76
CA GLU A 74 -14.99 -9.67 -15.84
C GLU A 74 -13.63 -10.32 -15.56
N ILE A 75 -12.70 -9.56 -14.96
CA ILE A 75 -11.39 -10.05 -14.50
C ILE A 75 -11.22 -9.59 -13.05
N ASN A 76 -11.17 -10.56 -12.14
CA ASN A 76 -10.91 -10.32 -10.72
C ASN A 76 -9.41 -10.53 -10.45
N SER A 77 -8.75 -9.51 -9.90
CA SER A 77 -7.36 -9.56 -9.49
C SER A 77 -7.24 -9.93 -8.00
N PHE A 78 -6.02 -9.98 -7.48
CA PHE A 78 -5.75 -10.20 -6.06
C PHE A 78 -6.49 -9.20 -5.16
N GLU A 79 -6.67 -7.97 -5.63
CA GLU A 79 -7.41 -6.92 -4.92
C GLU A 79 -8.87 -7.30 -4.67
N GLN A 80 -9.58 -7.80 -5.68
CA GLN A 80 -10.97 -8.28 -5.54
C GLN A 80 -11.06 -9.47 -4.58
N LEU A 81 -10.07 -10.38 -4.60
CA LEU A 81 -10.01 -11.47 -3.62
C LEU A 81 -9.94 -10.92 -2.19
N CYS A 82 -9.09 -9.92 -1.93
CA CYS A 82 -9.01 -9.30 -0.61
C CYS A 82 -10.33 -8.63 -0.20
N ILE A 83 -10.99 -7.91 -1.12
CA ILE A 83 -12.27 -7.23 -0.86
C ILE A 83 -13.35 -8.26 -0.53
N ASN A 84 -13.51 -9.27 -1.36
CA ASN A 84 -14.55 -10.28 -1.20
C ASN A 84 -14.31 -11.14 0.03
N LEU A 85 -13.05 -11.49 0.34
CA LEU A 85 -12.72 -12.23 1.55
C LEU A 85 -13.10 -11.46 2.81
N VAL A 86 -12.83 -10.15 2.87
CA VAL A 86 -13.24 -9.32 4.02
C VAL A 86 -14.76 -9.27 4.15
N ASN A 87 -15.49 -9.17 3.03
CA ASN A 87 -16.96 -9.21 3.06
C ASN A 87 -17.49 -10.55 3.56
N GLU A 88 -16.94 -11.68 3.10
CA GLU A 88 -17.30 -13.02 3.57
C GLU A 88 -17.06 -13.22 5.08
N HIS A 89 -16.04 -12.57 5.66
CA HIS A 89 -15.79 -12.68 7.11
C HIS A 89 -16.71 -11.81 7.96
N LEU A 90 -17.34 -10.78 7.37
CA LEU A 90 -18.23 -9.86 8.09
C LEU A 90 -19.70 -10.30 8.08
N GLN A 91 -20.10 -11.12 7.11
CA GLN A 91 -21.44 -11.66 6.95
C GLN A 91 -21.68 -12.90 7.83
#